data_AF-V4CPI5-F1
#
_entry.id   AF-V4CPI5-F1
#
_cell.length_a   1.000
_cell.length_b   1.000
_cell.length_c   1.000
_cell.angle_alpha   90.00
_cell.angle_beta   90.00
_cell.angle_gamma   90.00
#
_symmetry.space_group_name_H-M   'P 1'
#
loop_
_entity.id
_entity.type
_entity.pdbx_description
1 polymer ?
#
loop_
_entity_poly.entity_id
_entity_poly.type
_entity_poly.pdbx_seq_one_letter_code
_entity_poly.pdbx_strand_id
1 'polypeptide(L)'
;LMKLLPHMQEKNKERPLCYPYSVKARALLMAHFQRIETVPNEQEMDLQYILKKSTYLINEMVNICANQVSMAMAGRIHQAPRLDTIENIMKISQMVVQALEEKASPFLQLPHMTNDMLRQLNRGKKPVRCLKDIATLKEEERRPLFRSLGDDEYLDVISVLAKMPDVEMIVNTEVLDDEDNSVTAGSIVTVTVILKRRPLEDFIKADGSRKPVDYNQQKDGEEENEVAEENPEKENAEAADNTAVWDKRRGKGKKKPNPESRKALYKERKAKARAAEAEALKKEQEALNGPQNGPTKAMYSGNYLGTRMSYDLGILNFF
;
A
#
# COMPACT_ATOMS: atom_id res chain seq x y z
N LEU A 1 0.90 -34.68 5.02
CA LEU A 1 0.52 -33.31 4.61
C LEU A 1 -0.49 -32.65 5.56
N MET A 2 -1.72 -33.14 5.70
CA MET A 2 -2.78 -32.43 6.45
C MET A 2 -2.45 -32.12 7.92
N LYS A 3 -1.67 -32.97 8.61
CA LYS A 3 -1.23 -32.73 10.00
C LYS A 3 -0.21 -31.59 10.15
N LEU A 4 0.47 -31.21 9.07
CA LEU A 4 1.52 -30.18 9.05
C LEU A 4 0.95 -28.79 8.74
N LEU A 5 -0.32 -28.69 8.35
CA LEU A 5 -0.95 -27.45 7.89
C LEU A 5 -1.82 -26.86 9.02
N PRO A 6 -1.35 -25.82 9.74
CA PRO A 6 -2.20 -25.11 10.69
C PRO A 6 -3.34 -24.39 9.94
N HIS A 7 -4.50 -24.25 10.58
CA HIS A 7 -5.65 -23.48 10.06
C HIS A 7 -6.30 -23.96 8.75
N MET A 8 -6.11 -25.22 8.33
CA MET A 8 -6.70 -25.77 7.09
C MET A 8 -8.25 -25.89 7.08
N GLN A 9 -8.90 -25.57 8.22
CA GLN A 9 -10.36 -25.62 8.39
C GLN A 9 -10.99 -26.92 7.86
N GLU A 10 -10.36 -28.07 8.17
CA GLU A 10 -10.79 -29.40 7.71
C GLU A 10 -12.24 -29.72 8.11
N LYS A 11 -12.71 -29.15 9.22
CA LYS A 11 -14.07 -29.35 9.76
C LYS A 11 -15.13 -28.42 9.15
N ASN A 12 -14.81 -27.66 8.10
CA ASN A 12 -15.82 -26.84 7.42
C ASN A 12 -16.91 -27.76 6.83
N LYS A 13 -18.18 -27.49 7.17
CA LYS A 13 -19.35 -28.26 6.72
C LYS A 13 -20.11 -27.60 5.58
N GLU A 14 -19.67 -26.42 5.15
CA GLU A 14 -20.29 -25.67 4.06
C GLU A 14 -20.01 -26.33 2.71
N ARG A 15 -21.05 -26.57 1.91
CA ARG A 15 -20.92 -27.06 0.54
C ARG A 15 -20.61 -25.87 -0.39
N PRO A 16 -19.69 -25.99 -1.35
CA PRO A 16 -18.91 -27.18 -1.74
C PRO A 16 -17.56 -27.33 -1.02
N LEU A 17 -17.25 -26.48 -0.03
CA LEU A 17 -15.95 -26.40 0.64
C LEU A 17 -15.61 -27.60 1.53
N CYS A 18 -16.62 -28.38 1.92
CA CYS A 18 -16.51 -29.59 2.72
C CYS A 18 -16.19 -30.85 1.92
N TYR A 19 -16.26 -30.82 0.58
CA TYR A 19 -16.05 -32.01 -0.23
C TYR A 19 -14.56 -32.43 -0.28
N PRO A 20 -14.26 -33.73 -0.40
CA PRO A 20 -12.87 -34.23 -0.37
C PRO A 20 -11.94 -33.59 -1.40
N TYR A 21 -12.46 -33.30 -2.60
CA TYR A 21 -11.69 -32.62 -3.66
C TYR A 21 -11.32 -31.18 -3.27
N SER A 22 -12.25 -30.43 -2.66
CA SER A 22 -12.01 -29.07 -2.18
C SER A 22 -11.00 -29.05 -1.04
N VAL A 23 -11.10 -30.02 -0.11
CA VAL A 23 -10.16 -30.18 1.00
C VAL A 23 -8.76 -30.53 0.48
N LYS A 24 -8.67 -31.45 -0.51
CA LYS A 24 -7.40 -31.80 -1.17
C LYS A 24 -6.76 -30.59 -1.84
N ALA A 25 -7.51 -29.85 -2.67
CA ALA A 25 -7.00 -28.68 -3.36
C ALA A 25 -6.53 -27.59 -2.38
N ARG A 26 -7.30 -27.34 -1.31
CA ARG A 26 -6.92 -26.40 -0.25
C ARG A 26 -5.65 -26.84 0.47
N ALA A 27 -5.53 -28.11 0.83
CA ALA A 27 -4.33 -28.64 1.48
C ALA A 27 -3.08 -28.51 0.60
N LEU A 28 -3.21 -28.79 -0.70
CA LEU A 28 -2.10 -28.64 -1.66
C LEU A 28 -1.69 -27.17 -1.82
N LEU A 29 -2.65 -26.24 -1.96
CA LEU A 29 -2.36 -24.81 -2.05
C LEU A 29 -1.68 -24.28 -0.78
N MET A 30 -2.13 -24.70 0.40
CA MET A 30 -1.50 -24.30 1.66
C MET A 30 -0.08 -24.86 1.79
N ALA A 31 0.16 -26.09 1.34
CA ALA A 31 1.49 -26.68 1.30
C ALA A 31 2.42 -25.89 0.36
N HIS A 32 1.90 -25.45 -0.78
CA HIS A 32 2.62 -24.58 -1.72
C HIS A 32 3.02 -23.24 -1.09
N PHE A 33 2.09 -22.54 -0.42
CA PHE A 33 2.39 -21.27 0.25
C PHE A 33 3.43 -21.40 1.37
N GLN A 34 3.49 -22.56 2.03
CA GLN A 34 4.46 -22.86 3.08
C GLN A 34 5.75 -23.49 2.56
N ARG A 35 5.87 -23.72 1.23
CA ARG A 35 7.00 -24.39 0.59
C ARG A 35 7.33 -25.75 1.21
N ILE A 36 6.30 -26.49 1.62
CA ILE A 36 6.46 -27.85 2.15
C ILE A 36 6.60 -28.81 0.97
N GLU A 37 7.68 -29.57 0.95
CA GLU A 37 7.90 -30.62 -0.05
C GLU A 37 6.76 -31.65 0.00
N THR A 38 6.06 -31.83 -1.12
CA THR A 38 5.04 -32.86 -1.27
C THR A 38 5.71 -34.21 -1.54
N VAL A 39 5.54 -35.15 -0.61
CA VAL A 39 6.28 -36.44 -0.59
C VAL A 39 5.93 -37.41 -1.76
N PRO A 40 4.72 -37.41 -2.36
CA PRO A 40 4.42 -38.25 -3.54
C PRO A 40 4.36 -37.48 -4.88
N ASN A 41 4.96 -38.04 -5.94
CA ASN A 41 4.92 -37.50 -7.31
C ASN A 41 3.50 -37.20 -7.84
N GLU A 42 2.50 -38.01 -7.49
CA GLU A 42 1.11 -37.78 -7.89
C GLU A 42 0.53 -36.47 -7.33
N GLN A 43 0.89 -36.13 -6.08
CA GLN A 43 0.41 -34.90 -5.44
C GLN A 43 1.06 -33.66 -6.03
N GLU A 44 2.30 -33.78 -6.51
CA GLU A 44 3.01 -32.72 -7.20
C GLU A 44 2.38 -32.43 -8.58
N MET A 45 2.02 -33.47 -9.34
CA MET A 45 1.31 -33.32 -10.61
C MET A 45 -0.05 -32.62 -10.42
N ASP A 46 -0.80 -33.03 -9.39
CA ASP A 46 -2.06 -32.40 -9.04
C ASP A 46 -1.86 -30.92 -8.62
N LEU A 47 -0.83 -30.64 -7.82
CA LEU A 47 -0.51 -29.28 -7.40
C LEU A 47 -0.17 -28.39 -8.60
N GLN A 48 0.68 -28.84 -9.52
CA GLN A 48 1.03 -28.09 -10.73
C GLN A 48 -0.21 -27.80 -11.59
N TYR A 49 -1.11 -28.78 -11.73
CA TYR A 49 -2.37 -28.59 -12.44
C TYR A 49 -3.25 -27.53 -11.77
N ILE A 50 -3.40 -27.59 -10.44
CA ILE A 50 -4.17 -26.62 -9.66
C ILE A 50 -3.58 -25.21 -9.79
N LEU A 51 -2.26 -25.06 -9.64
CA LEU A 51 -1.56 -23.77 -9.74
C LEU A 51 -1.72 -23.13 -11.13
N LYS A 52 -1.66 -23.94 -12.19
CA LYS A 52 -1.87 -23.45 -13.56
C LYS A 52 -3.28 -22.92 -13.77
N LYS A 53 -4.28 -23.48 -13.10
CA LYS A 53 -5.69 -23.07 -13.23
C LYS A 53 -6.08 -21.96 -12.26
N SER A 54 -5.46 -21.90 -11.08
CA SER A 54 -5.81 -20.93 -10.04
C SER A 54 -5.55 -19.49 -10.47
N THR A 55 -4.49 -19.21 -11.23
CA THR A 55 -4.19 -17.85 -11.73
C THR A 55 -5.32 -17.27 -12.58
N TYR A 56 -5.89 -18.07 -13.50
CA TYR A 56 -7.04 -17.67 -14.30
C TYR A 56 -8.29 -17.47 -13.43
N LEU A 57 -8.55 -18.37 -12.48
CA LEU A 57 -9.70 -18.25 -11.58
C LEU A 57 -9.62 -17.00 -10.71
N ILE A 58 -8.43 -16.67 -10.18
CA ILE A 58 -8.22 -15.48 -9.36
C ILE A 58 -8.43 -14.21 -10.18
N ASN A 59 -7.93 -14.17 -11.42
CA ASN A 59 -8.17 -13.04 -12.33
C ASN A 59 -9.67 -12.84 -12.60
N GLU A 60 -10.40 -13.93 -12.83
CA GLU A 60 -11.86 -13.85 -12.98
C GLU A 60 -12.58 -13.43 -11.69
N MET A 61 -12.08 -13.82 -10.51
CA MET A 61 -12.61 -13.32 -9.24
C MET A 61 -12.44 -11.81 -9.09
N VAL A 62 -11.29 -11.25 -9.52
CA VAL A 62 -11.07 -9.80 -9.56
C VAL A 62 -12.05 -9.12 -10.52
N ASN A 63 -12.24 -9.68 -11.73
CA ASN A 63 -13.21 -9.18 -12.71
C ASN A 63 -14.65 -9.16 -12.17
N ILE A 64 -15.08 -10.25 -11.52
CA ILE A 64 -16.41 -10.34 -10.92
C ILE A 64 -16.56 -9.27 -9.82
N CYS A 65 -15.56 -9.10 -8.96
CA CYS A 65 -15.59 -8.06 -7.94
C CYS A 65 -15.67 -6.65 -8.56
N ALA A 66 -14.90 -6.36 -9.61
CA ALA A 66 -14.96 -5.07 -10.32
C ALA A 66 -16.34 -4.82 -10.93
N ASN A 67 -16.93 -5.84 -11.56
CA ASN A 67 -18.28 -5.76 -12.11
C ASN A 67 -19.35 -5.55 -11.01
N GLN A 68 -19.20 -6.18 -9.85
CA GLN A 68 -20.09 -5.96 -8.71
C GLN A 68 -19.99 -4.53 -8.18
N VAL A 69 -18.80 -3.94 -8.13
CA VAL A 69 -18.62 -2.53 -7.76
C VAL A 69 -19.30 -1.62 -8.77
N SER A 70 -19.09 -1.84 -10.08
CA SER A 70 -19.76 -1.06 -11.13
C SER A 70 -21.29 -1.15 -11.05
N MET A 71 -21.84 -2.35 -10.82
CA MET A 71 -23.28 -2.55 -10.65
C MET A 71 -23.83 -1.88 -9.38
N ALA A 72 -23.07 -1.86 -8.29
CA ALA A 72 -23.45 -1.14 -7.07
C ALA A 72 -23.46 0.39 -7.30
N MET A 73 -22.47 0.93 -8.01
CA MET A 73 -22.44 2.35 -8.39
C MET A 73 -23.60 2.73 -9.34
N ALA A 74 -24.01 1.81 -10.23
CA ALA A 74 -25.19 1.97 -11.07
C ALA A 74 -26.53 1.74 -10.34
N GLY A 75 -26.52 1.52 -9.02
CA GLY A 75 -27.72 1.30 -8.21
C GLY A 75 -28.44 -0.04 -8.44
N ARG A 76 -27.82 -0.99 -9.15
CA ARG A 76 -28.41 -2.31 -9.48
C ARG A 76 -28.24 -3.35 -8.38
N ILE A 77 -27.27 -3.14 -7.48
CA ILE A 77 -26.99 -4.01 -6.33
C ILE A 77 -26.95 -3.15 -5.08
N HIS A 78 -27.55 -3.64 -3.99
CA HIS A 78 -27.67 -2.90 -2.73
C HIS A 78 -26.34 -2.71 -1.99
N GLN A 79 -25.36 -3.59 -2.18
CA GLN A 79 -24.05 -3.51 -1.51
C GLN A 79 -22.91 -3.90 -2.44
N ALA A 80 -21.92 -3.01 -2.54
CA ALA A 80 -20.64 -3.32 -3.16
C ALA A 80 -19.84 -4.31 -2.27
N PRO A 81 -18.99 -5.16 -2.87
CA PRO A 81 -18.04 -5.96 -2.09
C PRO A 81 -17.11 -5.03 -1.29
N ARG A 82 -16.69 -5.48 -0.10
CA ARG A 82 -15.79 -4.70 0.75
C ARG A 82 -14.42 -4.57 0.08
N LEU A 83 -13.77 -3.41 0.26
CA LEU A 83 -12.42 -3.17 -0.27
C LEU A 83 -11.43 -4.24 0.20
N ASP A 84 -11.50 -4.63 1.48
CA ASP A 84 -10.69 -5.71 2.06
C ASP A 84 -10.79 -7.01 1.27
N THR A 85 -11.98 -7.35 0.75
CA THR A 85 -12.19 -8.56 -0.05
C THR A 85 -11.46 -8.47 -1.38
N ILE A 86 -11.54 -7.32 -2.05
CA ILE A 86 -10.88 -7.08 -3.34
C ILE A 86 -9.36 -7.12 -3.16
N GLU A 87 -8.85 -6.43 -2.13
CA GLU A 87 -7.43 -6.41 -1.80
C GLU A 87 -6.90 -7.82 -1.50
N ASN A 88 -7.64 -8.61 -0.72
CA ASN A 88 -7.25 -9.98 -0.40
C ASN A 88 -7.23 -10.89 -1.64
N ILE A 89 -8.16 -10.73 -2.58
CA ILE A 89 -8.14 -11.49 -3.84
C ILE A 89 -6.90 -11.11 -4.66
N MET A 90 -6.55 -9.83 -4.75
CA MET A 90 -5.34 -9.37 -5.44
C MET A 90 -4.06 -9.90 -4.78
N LYS A 91 -4.00 -9.92 -3.45
CA LYS A 91 -2.88 -10.51 -2.68
C LYS A 91 -2.71 -12.00 -2.94
N ILE A 92 -3.81 -12.76 -3.00
CA ILE A 92 -3.75 -14.21 -3.26
C ILE A 92 -3.10 -14.50 -4.62
N SER A 93 -3.33 -13.66 -5.63
CA SER A 93 -2.66 -13.81 -6.94
C SER A 93 -1.13 -13.82 -6.78
N GLN A 94 -0.60 -12.85 -6.03
CA GLN A 94 0.84 -12.75 -5.76
C GLN A 94 1.34 -13.92 -4.90
N MET A 95 0.56 -14.35 -3.89
CA MET A 95 0.89 -15.50 -3.03
C MET A 95 1.03 -16.80 -3.81
N VAL A 96 0.14 -17.04 -4.79
CA VAL A 96 0.16 -18.23 -5.65
C VAL A 96 1.40 -18.25 -6.53
N VAL A 97 1.73 -17.14 -7.18
CA VAL A 97 2.88 -17.09 -8.09
C VAL A 97 4.21 -17.12 -7.32
N GLN A 98 4.31 -16.41 -6.20
CA GLN A 98 5.55 -16.34 -5.41
C GLN A 98 5.72 -17.49 -4.40
N ALA A 99 4.69 -18.32 -4.23
CA ALA A 99 4.65 -19.40 -3.24
C ALA A 99 4.96 -18.87 -1.82
N LEU A 100 4.18 -17.88 -1.37
CA LEU A 100 4.36 -17.20 -0.09
C LEU A 100 3.04 -17.08 0.68
N GLU A 101 3.12 -17.19 2.00
CA GLU A 101 2.03 -16.85 2.91
C GLU A 101 1.94 -15.32 3.12
N GLU A 102 0.75 -14.79 3.39
CA GLU A 102 0.53 -13.34 3.60
C GLU A 102 1.42 -12.74 4.71
N LYS A 103 1.70 -13.51 5.76
CA LYS A 103 2.54 -13.09 6.90
C LYS A 103 4.03 -13.32 6.65
N ALA A 104 4.39 -13.96 5.54
CA ALA A 104 5.77 -14.25 5.21
C ALA A 104 6.50 -12.97 4.80
N SER A 105 7.82 -12.96 5.01
CA SER A 105 8.64 -11.82 4.61
C SER A 105 8.74 -11.72 3.09
N PRO A 106 8.59 -10.51 2.49
CA PRO A 106 8.73 -10.34 1.04
C PRO A 106 10.13 -10.69 0.51
N PHE A 107 11.14 -10.72 1.38
CA PHE A 107 12.49 -11.16 1.01
C PHE A 107 12.55 -12.62 0.56
N LEU A 108 11.59 -13.46 0.98
CA LEU A 108 11.52 -14.85 0.55
C LEU A 108 11.12 -15.01 -0.93
N GLN A 109 10.78 -13.91 -1.63
CA GLN A 109 10.62 -13.90 -3.09
C GLN A 109 11.95 -14.11 -3.83
N LEU A 110 13.08 -13.77 -3.21
CA LEU A 110 14.40 -13.98 -3.81
C LEU A 110 14.80 -15.46 -3.75
N PRO A 111 15.57 -15.95 -4.75
CA PRO A 111 16.04 -17.32 -4.77
C PRO A 111 17.04 -17.58 -3.62
N HIS A 112 17.23 -18.84 -3.25
CA HIS A 112 18.17 -19.29 -2.19
C HIS A 112 17.98 -18.67 -0.78
N MET A 113 16.90 -17.93 -0.55
CA MET A 113 16.66 -17.29 0.74
C MET A 113 16.19 -18.28 1.81
N THR A 114 16.87 -18.28 2.94
CA THR A 114 16.49 -19.05 4.13
C THR A 114 16.02 -18.14 5.26
N ASN A 115 15.23 -18.70 6.18
CA ASN A 115 14.72 -17.98 7.35
C ASN A 115 15.83 -17.42 8.27
N ASP A 116 17.03 -18.00 8.24
CA ASP A 116 18.17 -17.50 9.02
C ASP A 116 18.75 -16.22 8.43
N MET A 117 18.77 -16.09 7.10
CA MET A 117 19.22 -14.86 6.42
C MET A 117 18.29 -13.68 6.72
N LEU A 118 16.98 -13.92 6.85
CA LEU A 118 16.01 -12.90 7.25
C LEU A 118 16.35 -12.28 8.61
N ARG A 119 16.90 -13.07 9.54
CA ARG A 119 17.32 -12.56 10.86
C ARG A 119 18.55 -11.66 10.74
N GLN A 120 19.44 -11.94 9.79
CA GLN A 120 20.63 -11.13 9.55
C GLN A 120 20.26 -9.78 8.92
N LEU A 121 19.34 -9.76 7.96
CA LEU A 121 18.82 -8.54 7.33
C LEU A 121 18.25 -7.53 8.34
N ASN A 122 17.60 -8.03 9.40
CA ASN A 122 17.01 -7.20 10.46
C ASN A 122 18.01 -6.73 11.52
N ARG A 123 19.18 -7.38 11.64
CA ARG A 123 20.20 -7.09 12.67
C ARG A 123 21.27 -6.09 12.22
N GLY A 124 21.28 -5.71 10.94
CA GLY A 124 22.25 -4.79 10.37
C GLY A 124 22.18 -3.37 10.95
N LYS A 125 23.23 -2.57 10.71
CA LYS A 125 23.30 -1.15 11.12
C LYS A 125 22.15 -0.32 10.51
N LYS A 126 21.68 -0.70 9.32
CA LYS A 126 20.48 -0.19 8.66
C LYS A 126 19.49 -1.35 8.53
N PRO A 127 18.33 -1.30 9.20
CA PRO A 127 17.33 -2.34 9.04
C PRO A 127 16.74 -2.28 7.63
N VAL A 128 16.88 -3.37 6.88
CA VAL A 128 16.31 -3.53 5.54
C VAL A 128 14.83 -3.87 5.70
N ARG A 129 13.93 -3.01 5.18
CA ARG A 129 12.47 -3.21 5.29
C ARG A 129 11.85 -3.72 4.00
N CYS A 130 12.43 -3.37 2.86
CA CYS A 130 11.94 -3.77 1.55
C CYS A 130 13.07 -4.20 0.61
N LEU A 131 12.71 -4.87 -0.49
CA LEU A 131 13.67 -5.34 -1.50
C LEU A 131 14.47 -4.18 -2.14
N LYS A 132 13.84 -3.02 -2.28
CA LYS A 132 14.48 -1.79 -2.75
C LYS A 132 15.60 -1.29 -1.83
N ASP A 133 15.48 -1.52 -0.52
CA ASP A 133 16.56 -1.17 0.41
C ASP A 133 17.81 -2.01 0.11
N ILE A 134 17.65 -3.31 -0.17
CA ILE A 134 18.77 -4.19 -0.55
C ILE A 134 19.44 -3.71 -1.84
N ALA A 135 18.64 -3.32 -2.84
CA ALA A 135 19.13 -2.80 -4.10
C ALA A 135 19.91 -1.48 -3.92
N THR A 136 19.53 -0.65 -2.95
CA THR A 136 20.17 0.64 -2.67
C THR A 136 21.47 0.52 -1.88
N LEU A 137 21.67 -0.57 -1.14
CA LEU A 137 22.93 -0.81 -0.42
C LEU A 137 24.10 -0.94 -1.37
N LYS A 138 25.27 -0.41 -0.98
CA LYS A 138 26.53 -0.64 -1.70
C LYS A 138 26.93 -2.11 -1.61
N GLU A 139 27.70 -2.58 -2.59
CA GLU A 139 28.15 -3.98 -2.64
C GLU A 139 28.89 -4.42 -1.37
N GLU A 140 29.72 -3.53 -0.79
CA GLU A 140 30.43 -3.76 0.47
C GLU A 140 29.51 -3.99 1.67
N GLU A 141 28.33 -3.34 1.69
CA GLU A 141 27.31 -3.54 2.73
C GLU A 141 26.39 -4.72 2.39
N ARG A 142 26.17 -4.99 1.10
CA ARG A 142 25.22 -5.98 0.58
C ARG A 142 25.77 -7.40 0.68
N ARG A 143 26.99 -7.67 0.18
CA ARG A 143 27.58 -9.02 0.15
C ARG A 143 27.69 -9.67 1.55
N PRO A 144 28.03 -8.93 2.62
CA PRO A 144 28.04 -9.49 3.98
C PRO A 144 26.69 -10.02 4.48
N LEU A 145 25.57 -9.50 3.95
CA LEU A 145 24.22 -9.95 4.32
C LEU A 145 23.89 -11.35 3.78
N PHE A 146 24.61 -11.76 2.73
CA PHE A 146 24.42 -13.04 2.03
C PHE A 146 25.63 -13.97 2.18
N ARG A 147 26.38 -13.86 3.29
CA ARG A 147 27.61 -14.66 3.53
C ARG A 147 27.40 -16.17 3.51
N SER A 148 26.18 -16.64 3.76
CA SER A 148 25.86 -18.07 3.70
C SER A 148 25.72 -18.61 2.28
N LEU A 149 25.57 -17.73 1.28
CA LEU A 149 25.41 -18.11 -0.12
C LEU A 149 26.75 -18.18 -0.83
N GLY A 150 26.88 -19.12 -1.76
CA GLY A 150 27.99 -19.15 -2.70
C GLY A 150 27.98 -17.96 -3.67
N ASP A 151 29.08 -17.77 -4.41
CA ASP A 151 29.19 -16.70 -5.40
C ASP A 151 28.11 -16.81 -6.49
N ASP A 152 27.88 -18.03 -6.99
CA ASP A 152 26.89 -18.30 -8.03
C ASP A 152 25.46 -18.04 -7.54
N GLU A 153 25.11 -18.52 -6.35
CA GLU A 153 23.78 -18.30 -5.74
C GLU A 153 23.54 -16.81 -5.46
N TYR A 154 24.59 -16.08 -5.06
CA TYR A 154 24.50 -14.64 -4.86
C TYR A 154 24.26 -13.90 -6.19
N LEU A 155 24.91 -14.32 -7.28
CA LEU A 155 24.68 -13.75 -8.61
C LEU A 155 23.22 -13.97 -9.06
N ASP A 156 22.64 -15.14 -8.80
CA ASP A 156 21.23 -15.42 -9.10
C ASP A 156 20.30 -14.49 -8.32
N VAL A 157 20.57 -14.27 -7.03
CA VAL A 157 19.82 -13.32 -6.19
C VAL A 157 19.88 -11.91 -6.77
N ILE A 158 21.07 -11.42 -7.13
CA ILE A 158 21.24 -10.07 -7.67
C ILE A 158 20.59 -9.93 -9.05
N SER A 159 20.69 -10.95 -9.90
CA SER A 159 20.05 -11.00 -11.22
C SER A 159 18.53 -10.90 -11.12
N VAL A 160 17.92 -11.63 -10.18
CA VAL A 160 16.47 -11.56 -9.92
C VAL A 160 16.09 -10.21 -9.31
N LEU A 161 16.86 -9.74 -8.31
CA LEU A 161 16.62 -8.45 -7.66
C LEU A 161 16.64 -7.29 -8.67
N ALA A 162 17.59 -7.29 -9.61
CA ALA A 162 17.72 -6.26 -10.64
C ALA A 162 16.49 -6.17 -11.55
N LYS A 163 15.85 -7.31 -11.85
CA LYS A 163 14.68 -7.41 -12.73
C LYS A 163 13.36 -7.05 -12.04
N MET A 164 13.35 -6.97 -10.71
CA MET A 164 12.14 -6.61 -9.97
C MET A 164 11.72 -5.17 -10.27
N PRO A 165 10.42 -4.89 -10.43
CA PRO A 165 9.94 -3.56 -10.74
C PRO A 165 9.79 -2.67 -9.50
N ASP A 166 10.26 -1.44 -9.60
CA ASP A 166 9.86 -0.30 -8.76
C ASP A 166 8.78 0.48 -9.51
N VAL A 167 7.60 0.62 -8.87
CA VAL A 167 6.47 1.34 -9.47
C VAL A 167 6.22 2.60 -8.67
N GLU A 168 6.29 3.73 -9.36
CA GLU A 168 5.93 5.04 -8.83
C GLU A 168 4.56 5.45 -9.37
N MET A 169 3.67 5.87 -8.48
CA MET A 169 2.31 6.27 -8.80
C MET A 169 2.16 7.77 -8.62
N ILE A 170 1.80 8.46 -9.70
CA ILE A 170 1.48 9.89 -9.70
C ILE A 170 -0.02 9.99 -9.94
N VAL A 171 -0.75 10.63 -9.03
CA VAL A 171 -2.22 10.73 -9.06
C VAL A 171 -2.60 12.19 -9.22
N ASN A 172 -3.31 12.49 -10.30
CA ASN A 172 -3.89 13.80 -10.57
C ASN A 172 -5.41 13.67 -10.61
N THR A 173 -6.13 14.61 -10.00
CA THR A 173 -7.59 14.63 -10.01
C THR A 173 -8.05 15.89 -10.70
N GLU A 174 -8.83 15.75 -11.77
CA GLU A 174 -9.30 16.85 -12.60
C GLU A 174 -10.79 16.67 -12.93
N VAL A 175 -11.50 17.78 -13.13
CA VAL A 175 -12.88 17.78 -13.64
C VAL A 175 -12.78 18.15 -15.12
N LEU A 176 -13.07 17.19 -16.00
CA LEU A 176 -12.87 17.38 -17.45
C LEU A 176 -13.90 18.29 -18.11
N ASP A 177 -15.03 18.56 -17.43
CA ASP A 177 -16.19 19.25 -18.00
C ASP A 177 -16.32 20.73 -17.57
N ASP A 178 -15.46 21.21 -16.66
CA ASP A 178 -15.51 22.60 -16.16
C ASP A 178 -14.30 23.41 -16.69
N GLU A 179 -14.51 24.70 -17.01
CA GLU A 179 -13.41 25.61 -17.42
C GLU A 179 -12.40 25.84 -16.28
N ASP A 180 -12.87 25.68 -15.04
CA ASP A 180 -12.06 25.75 -13.84
C ASP A 180 -11.73 24.33 -13.34
N ASN A 181 -10.44 24.01 -13.20
CA ASN A 181 -9.96 22.73 -12.64
C ASN A 181 -10.31 22.53 -11.14
N SER A 182 -11.15 23.39 -10.56
CA SER A 182 -11.60 23.30 -9.17
C SER A 182 -12.70 22.25 -9.01
N VAL A 183 -12.48 21.31 -8.08
CA VAL A 183 -13.45 20.25 -7.77
C VAL A 183 -14.68 20.84 -7.09
N THR A 184 -15.79 20.89 -7.81
CA THR A 184 -17.09 21.38 -7.31
C THR A 184 -18.01 20.23 -6.88
N ALA A 185 -18.87 20.48 -5.88
CA ALA A 185 -19.82 19.48 -5.41
C ALA A 185 -20.84 19.11 -6.49
N GLY A 186 -20.97 17.82 -6.79
CA GLY A 186 -21.90 17.31 -7.81
C GLY A 186 -21.26 17.10 -9.19
N SER A 187 -20.03 17.56 -9.41
CA SER A 187 -19.27 17.31 -10.65
C SER A 187 -18.66 15.90 -10.65
N ILE A 188 -18.52 15.30 -11.83
CA ILE A 188 -17.83 14.02 -12.02
C ILE A 188 -16.32 14.28 -12.01
N VAL A 189 -15.63 13.74 -11.01
CA VAL A 189 -14.17 13.87 -10.90
C VAL A 189 -13.49 12.73 -11.65
N THR A 190 -12.57 13.07 -12.54
CA THR A 190 -11.69 12.12 -13.21
C THR A 190 -10.37 12.03 -12.45
N VAL A 191 -9.94 10.79 -12.16
CA VAL A 191 -8.66 10.53 -11.51
C VAL A 191 -7.70 9.98 -12.56
N THR A 192 -6.74 10.79 -12.96
CA THR A 192 -5.67 10.43 -13.90
C THR A 192 -4.49 9.87 -13.12
N VAL A 193 -4.22 8.58 -13.27
CA VAL A 193 -3.11 7.89 -12.60
C VAL A 193 -2.01 7.57 -13.61
N ILE A 194 -0.82 8.12 -13.40
CA ILE A 194 0.38 7.84 -14.20
C ILE A 194 1.27 6.88 -13.39
N LEU A 195 1.44 5.66 -13.89
CA LEU A 195 2.34 4.66 -13.31
C LEU A 195 3.67 4.66 -14.06
N LYS A 196 4.76 5.00 -13.38
CA LYS A 196 6.12 4.91 -13.91
C LYS A 196 6.79 3.66 -13.36
N ARG A 197 7.07 2.69 -14.24
CA ARG A 197 7.78 1.44 -13.89
C ARG A 197 9.27 1.59 -14.20
N ARG A 198 10.12 1.27 -13.22
CA ARG A 198 11.59 1.24 -13.37
C ARG A 198 12.15 -0.07 -12.82
N PRO A 199 13.19 -0.66 -13.42
CA PRO A 199 13.84 -1.82 -12.84
C PRO A 199 14.64 -1.43 -11.59
N LEU A 200 14.77 -2.35 -10.63
CA LEU A 200 15.63 -2.13 -9.46
C LEU A 200 17.13 -2.11 -9.80
N GLU A 201 17.51 -2.57 -11.00
CA GLU A 201 18.88 -2.48 -11.52
C GLU A 201 19.47 -1.05 -11.44
N ASP A 202 18.66 -0.03 -11.70
CA ASP A 202 19.09 1.37 -11.64
C ASP A 202 19.55 1.77 -10.24
N PHE A 203 18.95 1.19 -9.20
CA PHE A 203 19.31 1.44 -7.80
C PHE A 203 20.60 0.71 -7.42
N ILE A 204 20.81 -0.48 -8.00
CA ILE A 204 22.04 -1.26 -7.81
C ILE A 204 23.23 -0.52 -8.42
N LYS A 205 23.08 0.01 -9.64
CA LYS A 205 24.13 0.79 -10.33
C LYS A 205 24.39 2.15 -9.69
N ALA A 206 23.42 2.70 -8.98
CA ALA A 206 23.55 3.99 -8.31
C ALA A 206 24.43 3.95 -7.03
N ASP A 207 24.94 2.78 -6.62
CA ASP A 207 25.91 2.60 -5.52
C ASP A 207 25.63 3.43 -4.26
N GLY A 208 24.37 3.48 -3.83
CA GLY A 208 23.95 4.18 -2.61
C GLY A 208 23.96 5.71 -2.71
N SER A 209 24.11 6.30 -3.90
CA SER A 209 23.92 7.75 -4.12
C SER A 209 22.46 8.18 -3.97
N ARG A 210 21.51 7.26 -4.24
CA ARG A 210 20.08 7.52 -4.13
C ARG A 210 19.61 7.21 -2.71
N LYS A 211 19.06 8.20 -2.02
CA LYS A 211 18.55 8.00 -0.65
C LYS A 211 17.37 7.01 -0.67
N PRO A 212 17.24 6.12 0.32
CA PRO A 212 16.06 5.26 0.46
C PRO A 212 14.82 6.13 0.64
N VAL A 213 13.76 5.81 -0.10
CA VAL A 213 12.46 6.48 0.01
C VAL A 213 11.78 5.94 1.27
N ASP A 214 11.54 6.80 2.27
CA ASP A 214 10.78 6.39 3.46
C ASP A 214 9.28 6.41 3.14
N TYR A 215 8.73 5.23 2.84
CA TYR A 215 7.31 5.05 2.55
C TYR A 215 6.38 5.35 3.75
N ASN A 216 6.91 5.71 4.93
CA ASN A 216 6.10 6.05 6.12
C ASN A 216 5.89 7.56 6.32
N GLN A 217 6.45 8.42 5.46
CA GLN A 217 6.29 9.87 5.52
C GLN A 217 5.70 10.39 4.21
N GLN A 218 4.45 10.05 3.93
CA GLN A 218 3.64 10.83 3.01
C GLN A 218 2.42 11.32 3.79
N LYS A 219 2.67 12.37 4.57
CA LYS A 219 1.65 13.30 5.05
C LYS A 219 2.10 14.68 4.63
N ASP A 220 1.15 15.37 4.00
CA ASP A 220 1.09 16.81 3.77
C ASP A 220 2.12 17.31 2.75
N GLY A 221 1.74 17.25 1.47
CA GLY A 221 2.40 18.02 0.42
C GLY A 221 1.96 19.47 0.52
N GLU A 222 2.82 20.30 1.09
CA GLU A 222 2.91 21.71 0.71
C GLU A 222 3.76 21.77 -0.57
N GLU A 223 3.20 22.42 -1.59
CA GLU A 223 3.85 22.68 -2.87
C GLU A 223 4.99 23.68 -2.67
N GLU A 224 6.21 23.32 -3.07
CA GLU A 224 7.24 24.31 -3.38
C GLU A 224 7.60 24.18 -4.87
N ASN A 225 7.05 25.11 -5.64
CA ASN A 225 7.54 25.47 -6.97
C ASN A 225 8.81 26.31 -6.79
N GLU A 226 9.97 25.83 -7.24
CA GLU A 226 11.11 26.69 -7.55
C GLU A 226 11.25 26.84 -9.07
N VAL A 227 10.78 27.99 -9.56
CA VAL A 227 11.10 28.52 -10.88
C VAL A 227 12.45 29.20 -10.79
N ALA A 228 13.37 28.82 -11.67
CA ALA A 228 14.64 29.50 -11.89
C ALA A 228 14.41 30.88 -12.51
N GLU A 229 15.03 31.92 -11.94
CA GLU A 229 15.24 33.18 -12.66
C GLU A 229 16.60 33.79 -12.32
N GLU A 230 17.19 34.38 -13.36
CA GLU A 230 18.58 34.80 -13.47
C GLU A 230 18.92 36.06 -12.66
N ASN A 231 20.21 36.16 -12.34
CA ASN A 231 20.90 37.27 -11.71
C ASN A 231 20.88 38.54 -12.59
N PRO A 232 20.86 39.75 -12.00
CA PRO A 232 22.00 40.62 -12.25
C PRO A 232 22.52 41.39 -11.01
N GLU A 233 23.81 41.70 -11.11
CA GLU A 233 24.74 42.31 -10.16
C GLU A 233 24.35 43.72 -9.65
N LYS A 234 24.65 44.06 -8.38
CA LYS A 234 25.85 44.84 -7.97
C LYS A 234 25.88 45.28 -6.49
N GLU A 235 27.06 45.04 -5.91
CA GLU A 235 27.87 45.86 -4.98
C GLU A 235 27.51 46.06 -3.49
N ASN A 236 28.39 45.44 -2.68
CA ASN A 236 29.15 45.94 -1.51
C ASN A 236 28.44 46.43 -0.23
N ALA A 237 28.62 45.67 0.86
CA ALA A 237 29.34 46.14 2.05
C ALA A 237 29.72 44.96 2.98
N GLU A 238 30.97 44.97 3.43
CA GLU A 238 31.62 44.04 4.34
C GLU A 238 31.11 44.17 5.79
N ALA A 239 31.10 43.08 6.56
CA ALA A 239 31.76 43.00 7.88
C ALA A 239 31.56 41.61 8.54
N ALA A 240 32.67 41.11 9.07
CA ALA A 240 32.90 39.86 9.77
C ALA A 240 32.05 39.67 11.06
N ASP A 241 31.82 38.42 11.49
CA ASP A 241 32.57 37.88 12.64
C ASP A 241 32.48 36.34 12.75
N ASN A 242 33.59 35.77 13.19
CA ASN A 242 33.86 34.36 13.41
C ASN A 242 33.23 33.86 14.72
N THR A 243 32.89 32.58 14.80
CA THR A 243 33.58 31.58 15.65
C THR A 243 32.69 30.37 15.95
N ALA A 244 33.16 29.21 15.52
CA ALA A 244 32.76 27.93 16.07
C ALA A 244 33.59 27.67 17.34
N VAL A 245 32.93 27.39 18.47
CA VAL A 245 33.57 26.82 19.66
C VAL A 245 32.68 25.71 20.22
N TRP A 246 33.03 24.47 19.88
CA TRP A 246 32.82 23.31 20.74
C TRP A 246 33.49 23.57 22.09
N ASP A 247 32.78 23.44 23.22
CA ASP A 247 32.83 22.22 24.04
C ASP A 247 32.33 22.47 25.49
N LYS A 248 31.54 21.51 25.99
CA LYS A 248 31.17 21.20 27.39
C LYS A 248 30.38 22.20 28.25
N ARG A 249 29.17 21.76 28.64
CA ARG A 249 28.87 21.35 30.04
C ARG A 249 27.62 20.46 30.14
N ARG A 250 27.85 19.20 30.54
CA ARG A 250 26.83 18.24 31.01
C ARG A 250 26.26 18.69 32.37
N GLY A 251 24.93 18.59 32.51
CA GLY A 251 24.28 18.09 33.74
C GLY A 251 23.50 19.09 34.60
N LYS A 252 22.16 19.03 34.55
CA LYS A 252 21.25 18.60 35.64
C LYS A 252 19.78 18.85 35.24
N GLY A 253 18.93 17.86 35.45
CA GLY A 253 17.61 17.71 34.85
C GLY A 253 16.53 18.68 35.35
N LYS A 254 15.63 19.08 34.44
CA LYS A 254 14.37 19.75 34.75
C LYS A 254 13.25 18.71 34.96
N LYS A 255 12.57 18.80 36.11
CA LYS A 255 11.43 17.95 36.52
C LYS A 255 10.27 18.02 35.51
N LYS A 256 9.71 16.86 35.15
CA LYS A 256 8.44 16.73 34.41
C LYS A 256 7.26 17.22 35.28
N PRO A 257 6.26 17.90 34.72
CA PRO A 257 5.10 18.38 35.49
C PRO A 257 4.21 17.21 35.97
N ASN A 258 3.63 17.39 37.17
CA ASN A 258 2.87 16.39 37.92
C ASN A 258 1.65 15.85 37.14
N PRO A 259 1.27 14.55 37.22
CA PRO A 259 0.18 13.96 36.45
C PRO A 259 -1.21 14.58 36.70
N GLU A 260 -1.42 15.21 37.86
CA GLU A 260 -2.69 15.85 38.22
C GLU A 260 -2.95 17.14 37.43
N SER A 261 -1.91 17.93 37.11
CA SER A 261 -2.08 19.15 36.31
C SER A 261 -2.38 18.84 34.84
N ARG A 262 -1.87 17.72 34.30
CA ARG A 262 -2.24 17.23 32.96
C ARG A 262 -3.69 16.75 32.88
N LYS A 263 -4.20 16.13 33.96
CA LYS A 263 -5.61 15.71 34.05
C LYS A 263 -6.55 16.92 34.16
N ALA A 264 -6.17 17.96 34.91
CA ALA A 264 -6.93 19.21 34.99
C ALA A 264 -7.00 19.92 33.62
N LEU A 265 -5.87 20.05 32.92
CA LEU A 265 -5.80 20.69 31.60
C LEU A 265 -6.62 19.93 30.54
N TYR A 266 -6.64 18.60 30.61
CA TYR A 266 -7.45 17.77 29.72
C TYR A 266 -8.96 17.91 30.00
N LYS A 267 -9.35 18.02 31.28
CA LYS A 267 -10.75 18.20 31.68
C LYS A 267 -11.28 19.58 31.26
N GLU A 268 -10.45 20.61 31.36
CA GLU A 268 -10.78 21.96 30.90
C GLU A 268 -10.92 22.05 29.36
N ARG A 269 -9.98 21.44 28.61
CA ARG A 269 -10.10 21.35 27.13
C ARG A 269 -11.35 20.60 26.70
N LYS A 270 -11.71 19.51 27.39
CA LYS A 270 -12.92 18.72 27.09
C LYS A 270 -14.21 19.49 27.41
N ALA A 271 -14.21 20.32 28.44
CA ALA A 271 -15.34 21.20 28.77
C ALA A 271 -15.53 22.31 27.74
N LYS A 272 -14.43 22.95 27.30
CA LYS A 272 -14.47 23.97 26.23
C LYS A 272 -14.93 23.40 24.89
N ALA A 273 -14.52 22.18 24.53
CA ALA A 273 -14.99 21.51 23.31
C ALA A 273 -16.50 21.21 23.34
N ARG A 274 -17.03 20.74 24.47
CA ARG A 274 -18.48 20.48 24.62
C ARG A 274 -19.33 21.76 24.62
N ALA A 275 -18.79 22.87 25.13
CA ALA A 275 -19.47 24.16 25.08
C ALA A 275 -19.58 24.68 23.63
N ALA A 276 -18.49 24.54 22.84
CA ALA A 276 -18.49 24.92 21.43
C ALA A 276 -19.45 24.05 20.58
N GLU A 277 -19.52 22.75 20.87
CA GLU A 277 -20.44 21.81 20.20
C GLU A 277 -21.91 22.13 20.52
N ALA A 278 -22.22 22.50 21.78
CA ALA A 278 -23.56 22.91 22.19
C ALA A 278 -23.98 24.26 21.58
N GLU A 279 -23.04 25.18 21.35
CA GLU A 279 -23.30 26.45 20.69
C GLU A 279 -23.53 26.28 19.18
N ALA A 280 -22.80 25.36 18.54
CA ALA A 280 -23.01 24.97 17.14
C ALA A 280 -24.40 24.33 16.93
N LEU A 281 -24.81 23.42 17.81
CA LEU A 281 -26.15 22.80 17.75
C LEU A 281 -27.29 23.80 17.97
N LYS A 282 -27.09 24.83 18.80
CA LYS A 282 -28.08 25.91 18.97
C LYS A 282 -28.22 26.76 17.70
N LYS A 283 -27.11 27.10 17.05
CA LYS A 283 -27.13 27.83 15.77
C LYS A 283 -27.77 27.02 14.64
N GLU A 284 -27.59 25.70 14.65
CA GLU A 284 -28.22 24.79 13.69
C GLU A 284 -29.74 24.67 13.93
N GLN A 285 -30.18 24.62 15.19
CA GLN A 285 -31.62 24.61 15.53
C GLN A 285 -32.32 25.94 15.27
N GLU A 286 -31.63 27.07 15.41
CA GLU A 286 -32.18 28.39 15.04
C GLU A 286 -32.33 28.56 13.52
N ALA A 287 -31.47 27.93 12.72
CA ALA A 287 -31.57 27.94 11.25
C ALA A 287 -32.75 27.11 10.70
N LEU A 288 -33.22 26.11 11.46
CA LEU A 288 -34.32 25.22 11.08
C LEU A 288 -35.74 25.77 11.38
N ASN A 289 -35.86 26.87 12.14
CA ASN A 289 -37.14 27.44 12.56
C ASN A 289 -37.56 28.72 11.79
N GLY A 290 -36.93 29.03 10.64
CA GLY A 290 -37.37 30.10 9.74
C GLY A 290 -38.65 29.73 8.96
N PRO A 291 -39.55 30.70 8.66
CA PRO A 291 -40.90 30.39 8.18
C PRO A 291 -40.94 29.80 6.77
N GLN A 292 -41.71 28.71 6.62
CA GLN A 292 -42.05 28.05 5.36
C GLN A 292 -43.04 28.87 4.53
N ASN A 293 -42.79 28.97 3.21
CA ASN A 293 -43.82 29.08 2.17
C ASN A 293 -43.33 28.30 0.93
N GLY A 294 -44.08 27.26 0.53
CA GLY A 294 -43.74 26.29 -0.54
C GLY A 294 -44.09 26.75 -1.98
N PRO A 295 -44.38 25.86 -2.95
CA PRO A 295 -44.28 24.39 -2.95
C PRO A 295 -43.46 23.79 -4.12
N THR A 296 -43.40 22.47 -4.07
CA THR A 296 -42.74 21.45 -4.90
C THR A 296 -43.04 21.43 -6.40
N LYS A 297 -42.01 21.15 -7.22
CA LYS A 297 -42.00 20.16 -8.33
C LYS A 297 -40.65 20.14 -9.03
N ALA A 298 -39.97 19.00 -9.03
CA ALA A 298 -39.01 18.68 -10.09
C ALA A 298 -39.16 17.19 -10.43
N MET A 299 -39.59 16.95 -11.66
CA MET A 299 -39.82 15.63 -12.23
C MET A 299 -38.50 14.86 -12.36
N TYR A 300 -38.56 13.57 -12.05
CA TYR A 300 -37.64 12.61 -12.64
C TYR A 300 -37.97 12.51 -14.14
N SER A 301 -37.12 13.08 -15.00
CA SER A 301 -37.05 12.69 -16.40
C SER A 301 -35.71 12.01 -16.64
N GLY A 302 -35.74 10.68 -16.66
CA GLY A 302 -34.61 9.88 -17.10
C GLY A 302 -34.39 10.07 -18.59
N ASN A 303 -33.19 10.53 -18.94
CA ASN A 303 -32.63 10.36 -20.27
C ASN A 303 -31.21 9.82 -20.08
N TYR A 304 -31.09 8.52 -19.86
CA TYR A 304 -29.82 7.83 -20.06
C TYR A 304 -29.70 7.54 -21.56
N LEU A 305 -29.25 8.55 -22.31
CA LEU A 305 -28.67 8.29 -23.63
C LEU A 305 -27.44 7.41 -23.41
N GLY A 306 -27.38 6.32 -24.17
CA GLY A 306 -26.34 5.33 -24.08
C GLY A 306 -24.98 5.93 -24.39
N THR A 307 -24.20 6.18 -23.36
CA THR A 307 -22.76 6.35 -23.49
C THR A 307 -22.13 5.01 -23.16
N ARG A 308 -21.51 4.44 -24.19
CA ARG A 308 -20.71 3.21 -24.15
C ARG A 308 -19.59 3.45 -23.13
N MET A 309 -19.77 2.98 -21.89
CA MET A 309 -18.69 2.91 -20.91
C MET A 309 -17.68 1.88 -21.43
N SER A 310 -16.72 2.33 -22.23
CA SER A 310 -15.52 1.57 -22.55
C SER A 310 -14.68 1.51 -21.29
N TYR A 311 -15.01 0.55 -20.43
CA TYR A 311 -14.08 0.08 -19.42
C TYR A 311 -13.01 -0.75 -20.16
N ASP A 312 -12.01 -0.09 -20.71
CA ASP A 312 -10.70 -0.73 -20.81
C ASP A 312 -10.12 -0.78 -19.39
N LEU A 313 -10.72 -1.63 -18.55
CA LEU A 313 -9.98 -2.26 -17.45
C LEU A 313 -9.02 -3.24 -18.12
N GLY A 314 -7.97 -2.67 -18.73
CA GLY A 314 -6.73 -3.38 -18.89
C GLY A 314 -6.27 -3.73 -17.49
N ILE A 315 -6.66 -4.91 -17.00
CA ILE A 315 -5.96 -5.55 -15.90
C ILE A 315 -4.52 -5.62 -16.37
N LEU A 316 -3.71 -4.70 -15.86
CA LEU A 316 -2.28 -4.77 -15.96
C LEU A 316 -1.92 -6.10 -15.29
N ASN A 317 -1.67 -7.11 -16.12
CA ASN A 317 -1.03 -8.34 -15.72
C ASN A 317 0.33 -7.97 -15.15
N PHE A 318 0.37 -7.67 -13.86
CA PHE A 318 1.61 -7.60 -13.10
C PHE A 318 1.99 -9.01 -12.72
N PHE A 319 2.66 -9.68 -13.67
CA PHE A 319 3.62 -10.75 -13.43
C PHE A 319 4.78 -10.56 -14.41
#